data_AF-A0AAX0W160-F1
#
_entry.id   AF-A0AAX0W160-F1
#
_cell.length_a   1.000
_cell.length_b   1.000
_cell.length_c   1.000
_cell.angle_alpha   90.00
_cell.angle_beta   90.00
_cell.angle_gamma   90.00
#
_symmetry.space_group_name_H-M   'P 1'
#
loop_
_entity.id
_entity.type
_entity.pdbx_description
1 polymer ?
#
loop_
_entity_poly.entity_id
_entity_poly.type
_entity_poly.pdbx_seq_one_letter_code
_entity_poly.pdbx_strand_id
1 'polypeptide(L)'
;MQFTNIHQMIGYRGVVFDVLEFEVMRRSQFGALYFDVARQVNDRIIERVIKVYDRMQARERPCLLKVSISKPLNRDQCDALNAQRWTLTSLIPGTARRQRTAVAAKINVPAIVAERLRHYHVGDRLIGIDASVHGGLGPRQLSTSMILKH
;
A
#
# COMPACT_ATOMS: atom_id res chain seq x y z
N MET A 1 -0.46 19.36 -7.43
CA MET A 1 0.80 18.66 -7.12
C MET A 1 1.05 17.67 -8.26
N GLN A 2 2.30 17.42 -8.66
CA GLN A 2 2.60 16.49 -9.76
C GLN A 2 3.29 15.24 -9.22
N PHE A 3 3.03 14.09 -9.84
CA PHE A 3 3.72 12.84 -9.56
C PHE A 3 5.10 12.87 -10.22
N THR A 4 6.14 12.56 -9.44
CA THR A 4 7.53 12.51 -9.92
C THR A 4 7.75 11.30 -10.80
N ASN A 5 7.10 10.18 -10.49
CA ASN A 5 7.16 8.97 -11.28
C ASN A 5 5.80 8.26 -11.29
N ILE A 6 5.40 7.81 -12.48
CA ILE A 6 4.21 6.97 -12.67
C ILE A 6 4.66 5.76 -13.49
N HIS A 7 4.52 4.57 -12.92
CA HIS A 7 4.84 3.34 -13.63
C HIS A 7 3.87 2.22 -13.24
N GLN A 8 3.82 1.19 -14.08
CA GLN A 8 3.06 -0.01 -13.76
C GLN A 8 3.99 -1.09 -13.25
N MET A 9 3.47 -1.90 -12.35
CA MET A 9 4.20 -3.01 -11.80
C MET A 9 3.26 -4.19 -11.60
N ILE A 10 3.70 -5.38 -12.05
CA ILE A 10 2.97 -6.62 -11.86
C ILE A 10 3.37 -7.19 -10.51
N GLY A 11 2.40 -7.22 -9.59
CA GLY A 11 2.54 -7.82 -8.28
C GLY A 11 2.27 -9.33 -8.30
N TYR A 12 2.12 -9.89 -7.11
CA TYR A 12 1.85 -11.31 -6.92
C TYR A 12 0.60 -11.76 -7.70
N ARG A 13 0.70 -12.95 -8.34
CA ARG A 13 -0.37 -13.58 -9.14
C ARG A 13 -0.98 -12.68 -10.22
N GLY A 14 -0.16 -11.84 -10.83
CA GLY A 14 -0.55 -11.04 -11.99
C GLY A 14 -1.40 -9.82 -11.64
N VAL A 15 -1.52 -9.45 -10.36
CA VAL A 15 -2.23 -8.21 -9.98
C VAL A 15 -1.41 -7.01 -10.45
N VAL A 16 -1.96 -6.21 -11.36
CA VAL A 16 -1.29 -5.03 -11.91
C VAL A 16 -1.55 -3.83 -11.02
N PHE A 17 -0.49 -3.11 -10.65
CA PHE A 17 -0.52 -1.88 -9.87
C PHE A 17 -0.06 -0.69 -10.71
N ASP A 18 -0.82 0.40 -10.65
CA ASP A 18 -0.34 1.72 -11.01
C ASP A 18 0.36 2.31 -9.77
N VAL A 19 1.64 2.62 -9.92
CA VAL A 19 2.50 3.11 -8.85
C VAL A 19 2.77 4.59 -9.08
N LEU A 20 2.43 5.40 -8.08
CA LEU A 20 2.46 6.86 -8.12
C LEU A 20 3.41 7.35 -7.04
N GLU A 21 4.53 7.93 -7.44
CA GLU A 21 5.56 8.43 -6.53
C GLU A 21 5.57 9.96 -6.53
N PHE A 22 5.68 10.56 -5.35
CA PHE A 22 5.73 12.00 -5.17
C PHE A 22 6.37 12.36 -3.83
N GLU A 23 6.90 13.58 -3.75
CA GLU A 23 7.61 14.05 -2.57
C GLU A 23 6.84 15.19 -1.90
N VAL A 24 6.59 15.06 -0.60
CA VAL A 24 5.88 16.06 0.20
C VAL A 24 6.81 16.63 1.26
N MET A 25 6.89 17.95 1.32
CA MET A 25 7.55 18.68 2.42
C MET A 25 6.54 19.37 3.34
N ARG A 26 5.40 19.81 2.80
CA ARG A 26 4.39 20.54 3.55
C ARG A 26 3.02 19.90 3.39
N ARG A 27 2.30 19.76 4.51
CA ARG A 27 0.95 19.20 4.53
C ARG A 27 -0.04 19.96 3.62
N SER A 28 0.15 21.26 3.41
CA SER A 28 -0.69 22.03 2.48
C SER A 28 -0.63 21.55 1.03
N GLN A 29 0.45 20.85 0.63
CA GLN A 29 0.61 20.32 -0.73
C GLN A 29 -0.39 19.22 -1.07
N PHE A 30 -0.95 18.53 -0.06
CA PHE A 30 -1.99 17.51 -0.26
C PHE A 30 -3.29 18.07 -0.83
N GLY A 31 -3.57 19.37 -0.66
CA GLY A 31 -4.77 19.99 -1.20
C GLY A 31 -4.83 19.99 -2.73
N ALA A 32 -3.69 19.81 -3.41
CA ALA A 32 -3.60 19.72 -4.87
C ALA A 32 -3.26 18.29 -5.34
N LEU A 33 -3.37 17.28 -4.47
CA LEU A 33 -3.13 15.88 -4.81
C LEU A 33 -4.42 15.26 -5.34
N TYR A 34 -4.34 14.55 -6.46
CA TYR A 34 -5.49 13.88 -7.05
C TYR A 34 -5.05 12.60 -7.78
N PHE A 35 -5.69 11.48 -7.45
CA PHE A 35 -5.44 10.15 -7.98
C PHE A 35 -6.49 9.80 -9.03
N ASP A 36 -6.24 10.15 -10.29
CA ASP A 36 -7.21 9.94 -11.38
C ASP A 36 -7.60 8.46 -11.55
N VAL A 37 -6.62 7.56 -11.41
CA VAL A 37 -6.80 6.10 -11.43
C VAL A 37 -7.86 5.63 -10.43
N ALA A 38 -8.05 6.35 -9.32
CA ALA A 38 -8.97 6.00 -8.24
C ALA A 38 -9.94 7.13 -7.88
N ARG A 39 -10.45 7.86 -8.89
CA ARG A 39 -11.35 9.01 -8.74
C ARG A 39 -12.45 8.83 -7.69
N GLN A 40 -13.14 7.69 -7.69
CA GLN A 40 -14.27 7.43 -6.78
C GLN A 40 -13.89 7.42 -5.30
N VAL A 41 -12.60 7.24 -4.99
CA VAL A 41 -12.10 7.01 -3.63
C VAL A 41 -10.87 7.83 -3.30
N ASN A 42 -10.62 8.84 -4.13
CA ASN A 42 -9.50 9.76 -4.02
C ASN A 42 -9.37 10.33 -2.61
N ASP A 43 -10.49 10.81 -2.03
CA ASP A 43 -10.49 11.45 -0.72
C ASP A 43 -10.07 10.48 0.40
N ARG A 44 -10.49 9.22 0.32
CA ARG A 44 -10.07 8.17 1.28
C ARG A 44 -8.58 7.85 1.15
N ILE A 45 -8.05 7.84 -0.07
CA ILE A 45 -6.62 7.64 -0.32
C ILE A 45 -5.84 8.82 0.26
N ILE A 46 -6.24 10.05 -0.05
CA ILE A 46 -5.59 11.27 0.46
C ILE A 46 -5.61 11.29 1.98
N GLU A 47 -6.76 11.03 2.62
CA GLU A 47 -6.87 10.98 4.08
C GLU A 47 -5.89 9.95 4.68
N ARG A 48 -5.77 8.78 4.05
CA ARG A 48 -4.85 7.74 4.50
C ARG A 48 -3.39 8.13 4.30
N VAL A 49 -3.05 8.72 3.17
CA VAL A 49 -1.71 9.24 2.87
C VAL A 49 -1.32 10.33 3.87
N ILE A 50 -2.21 11.27 4.18
CA ILE A 50 -1.99 12.31 5.20
C ILE A 50 -1.71 11.66 6.56
N LYS A 51 -2.49 10.66 6.96
CA LYS A 51 -2.25 9.92 8.23
C LYS A 51 -0.89 9.21 8.26
N VAL A 52 -0.41 8.69 7.12
CA VAL A 52 0.92 8.08 7.01
C VAL A 52 2.01 9.16 7.12
N TYR A 53 1.86 10.25 6.37
CA TYR A 53 2.77 11.39 6.41
C TYR A 53 2.90 12.01 7.81
N ASP A 54 1.77 12.26 8.49
CA ASP A 54 1.74 12.80 9.85
C ASP A 54 2.49 11.89 10.85
N ARG A 55 2.42 10.56 10.66
CA ARG A 55 3.15 9.58 11.48
C ARG A 55 4.64 9.55 11.20
N MET A 56 5.06 9.87 9.98
CA MET A 56 6.48 9.96 9.64
C MET A 56 7.18 11.09 10.38
N GLN A 57 6.42 12.14 10.76
CA GLN A 57 6.94 13.32 11.45
C GLN A 57 8.19 13.87 10.74
N ALA A 58 8.09 14.02 9.41
CA ALA A 58 9.21 14.41 8.55
C ALA A 58 9.79 15.80 8.90
N ARG A 59 9.06 16.62 9.69
CA ARG A 59 9.41 18.01 10.04
C ARG A 59 9.64 18.81 8.76
N GLU A 60 10.83 19.41 8.59
CA GLU A 60 11.24 20.19 7.42
C GLU A 60 11.95 19.33 6.36
N ARG A 61 11.87 18.01 6.46
CA ARG A 61 12.51 17.10 5.50
C ARG A 61 11.52 16.62 4.46
N PRO A 62 11.99 16.37 3.24
CA PRO A 62 11.17 15.74 2.23
C PRO A 62 10.79 14.30 2.63
N CYS A 63 9.49 14.02 2.53
CA CYS A 63 8.93 12.70 2.67
C CYS A 63 8.59 12.18 1.28
N LEU A 64 9.31 11.15 0.83
CA LEU A 64 8.96 10.43 -0.38
C LEU A 64 7.76 9.53 -0.07
N LEU A 65 6.70 9.68 -0.85
CA LEU A 65 5.48 8.91 -0.76
C LEU A 65 5.29 8.12 -2.06
N LYS A 66 4.92 6.86 -1.91
CA LYS A 66 4.62 5.96 -3.02
C LYS A 66 3.27 5.32 -2.77
N VAL A 67 2.34 5.55 -3.68
CA VAL A 67 0.98 5.01 -3.63
C VAL A 67 0.80 4.03 -4.77
N SER A 68 0.58 2.77 -4.42
CA SER A 68 0.34 1.69 -5.38
C SER A 68 -1.15 1.36 -5.39
N ILE A 69 -1.80 1.49 -6.53
CA ILE A 69 -3.24 1.23 -6.70
C ILE A 69 -3.41 0.10 -7.71
N SER A 70 -4.04 -1.00 -7.31
CA SER A 70 -4.29 -2.09 -8.25
C SER A 70 -5.39 -1.74 -9.25
N LYS A 71 -5.31 -2.36 -10.43
CA LYS A 71 -6.49 -2.54 -11.26
C LYS A 71 -7.56 -3.33 -10.49
N PRO A 72 -8.85 -3.22 -10.87
CA PRO A 72 -9.90 -4.05 -10.28
C PRO A 72 -9.52 -5.53 -10.36
N LEU A 73 -9.63 -6.24 -9.24
CA LEU A 73 -9.29 -7.65 -9.18
C LEU A 73 -10.26 -8.47 -10.04
N ASN A 74 -9.71 -9.42 -10.79
CA ASN A 74 -10.52 -10.40 -11.52
C ASN A 74 -10.84 -11.62 -10.63
N ARG A 75 -11.68 -12.52 -11.13
CA ARG A 75 -12.13 -13.69 -10.38
C ARG A 75 -10.97 -14.60 -9.97
N ASP A 76 -10.09 -14.90 -10.91
CA ASP A 76 -8.93 -15.77 -10.67
C ASP A 76 -8.00 -15.20 -9.60
N GLN A 77 -7.73 -13.90 -9.64
CA GLN A 77 -6.95 -13.18 -8.63
C GLN A 77 -7.62 -13.20 -7.26
N CYS A 78 -8.94 -13.06 -7.19
CA CYS A 78 -9.68 -13.13 -5.92
C CYS A 78 -9.62 -14.53 -5.33
N ASP A 79 -9.93 -15.56 -6.12
CA ASP A 79 -9.91 -16.96 -5.69
C ASP A 79 -8.50 -17.35 -5.25
N ALA A 80 -7.49 -16.88 -5.97
CA ALA A 80 -6.10 -17.00 -5.62
C ALA A 80 -5.74 -16.38 -4.25
N LEU A 81 -6.08 -15.10 -4.04
CA LEU A 81 -5.80 -14.37 -2.80
C LEU A 81 -6.58 -14.96 -1.62
N ASN A 82 -7.81 -15.45 -1.86
CA ASN A 82 -8.66 -16.10 -0.88
C ASN A 82 -8.14 -17.49 -0.49
N ALA A 83 -7.66 -18.29 -1.46
CA ALA A 83 -7.12 -19.63 -1.21
C ALA A 83 -5.88 -19.61 -0.29
N GLN A 84 -5.05 -18.56 -0.39
CA GLN A 84 -3.86 -18.41 0.43
C GLN A 84 -4.17 -18.19 1.93
N ARG A 85 -5.40 -17.79 2.27
CA ARG A 85 -5.86 -17.71 3.67
C ARG A 85 -5.72 -19.05 4.41
N TRP A 86 -5.79 -20.18 3.69
CA TRP A 86 -5.67 -21.53 4.27
C TRP A 86 -4.20 -21.95 4.48
N THR A 87 -3.25 -21.44 3.68
CA THR A 87 -1.84 -21.84 3.76
C THR A 87 -1.11 -21.22 4.97
N LEU A 88 -1.65 -20.17 5.58
CA LEU A 88 -1.09 -19.55 6.78
C LEU A 88 -1.50 -20.27 8.09
N THR A 89 -2.33 -21.32 8.04
CA THR A 89 -2.83 -22.01 9.25
C THR A 89 -2.10 -23.32 9.58
N SER A 90 -1.10 -23.75 8.78
CA SER A 90 -0.48 -25.08 8.96
C SER A 90 1.03 -25.09 9.18
N LEU A 91 1.66 -23.97 9.58
CA LEU A 91 3.07 -23.99 9.96
C LEU A 91 3.31 -23.32 11.33
N ILE A 92 3.48 -24.21 12.31
CA ILE A 92 4.33 -24.17 13.52
C ILE A 92 3.55 -24.37 14.83
N PRO A 93 3.56 -25.58 15.41
CA PRO A 93 3.37 -25.76 16.85
C PRO A 93 4.63 -25.27 17.57
N GLY A 94 4.45 -24.39 18.56
CA GLY A 94 5.52 -23.99 19.47
C GLY A 94 6.44 -22.87 18.94
N THR A 95 6.03 -21.62 19.10
CA THR A 95 6.89 -20.52 19.59
C THR A 95 6.05 -19.24 19.63
N ALA A 96 5.77 -18.79 20.86
CA ALA A 96 5.11 -17.53 21.11
C ALA A 96 6.03 -16.35 20.79
N ARG A 97 6.04 -15.92 19.52
CA ARG A 97 6.44 -14.57 19.14
C ARG A 97 5.62 -14.21 17.92
N ARG A 98 4.75 -13.20 18.05
CA ARG A 98 3.93 -12.63 16.97
C ARG A 98 4.83 -12.19 15.80
N GLN A 99 5.21 -13.13 14.95
CA GLN A 99 5.75 -12.84 13.64
C GLN A 99 4.56 -12.41 12.79
N ARG A 100 4.43 -11.10 12.63
CA ARG A 100 3.65 -10.51 11.54
C ARG A 100 4.43 -10.84 10.28
N THR A 101 4.21 -12.03 9.74
CA THR A 101 4.65 -12.41 8.41
C THR A 101 3.84 -11.58 7.42
N ALA A 102 4.31 -10.35 7.21
CA ALA A 102 4.07 -9.64 5.98
C ALA A 102 4.49 -10.58 4.85
N VAL A 103 3.52 -11.01 4.04
CA VAL A 103 3.81 -11.67 2.77
C VAL A 103 4.39 -10.60 1.85
N ALA A 104 5.66 -10.31 2.06
CA ALA A 104 6.52 -9.43 1.29
C ALA A 104 7.83 -10.18 1.08
N ALA A 105 7.76 -11.30 0.37
CA ALA A 105 8.95 -12.00 -0.09
C ALA A 105 8.88 -12.05 -1.63
N LYS A 106 9.66 -11.15 -2.24
CA LYS A 106 9.83 -10.84 -3.66
C LYS A 106 8.76 -9.89 -4.24
N ILE A 107 9.25 -8.77 -4.77
CA ILE A 107 8.57 -7.62 -5.38
C ILE A 107 8.36 -6.45 -4.39
N ASN A 108 9.05 -5.34 -4.67
CA ASN A 108 9.07 -4.04 -3.98
C ASN A 108 7.70 -3.30 -4.05
N VAL A 109 6.65 -3.96 -3.60
CA VAL A 109 5.36 -3.35 -3.25
C VAL A 109 5.36 -3.20 -1.74
N PRO A 110 4.88 -2.06 -1.19
CA PRO A 110 4.56 -1.98 0.24
C PRO A 110 3.87 -3.27 0.59
N ALA A 111 4.36 -4.00 1.59
CA ALA A 111 3.71 -5.21 2.08
C ALA A 111 2.22 -4.93 2.13
N ILE A 112 1.46 -5.44 1.16
CA ILE A 112 0.02 -5.28 1.14
C ILE A 112 -0.37 -6.20 2.26
N VAL A 113 -0.49 -5.58 3.43
CA VAL A 113 -0.97 -6.13 4.66
C VAL A 113 -2.37 -6.61 4.34
N ALA A 114 -2.43 -7.84 3.84
CA ALA A 114 -3.58 -8.70 3.73
C ALA A 114 -4.08 -9.11 5.13
N GLU A 115 -3.81 -8.32 6.19
CA GLU A 115 -4.10 -8.71 7.58
C GLU A 115 -5.60 -8.68 7.91
N ARG A 116 -6.52 -8.19 7.06
CA ARG A 116 -7.88 -7.92 7.57
C ARG A 116 -9.10 -8.19 6.72
N LEU A 117 -9.00 -8.58 5.45
CA LEU A 117 -10.22 -8.93 4.71
C LEU A 117 -10.41 -10.42 4.57
N ARG A 118 -11.53 -10.88 5.12
CA ARG A 118 -11.92 -12.29 5.17
C ARG A 118 -12.09 -12.86 3.75
N HIS A 119 -12.49 -12.02 2.78
CA HIS A 119 -12.69 -12.38 1.38
C HIS A 119 -12.42 -11.18 0.45
N TYR A 120 -11.62 -11.38 -0.60
CA TYR A 120 -11.48 -10.50 -1.76
C TYR A 120 -12.61 -10.79 -2.74
N HIS A 121 -13.20 -9.74 -3.32
CA HIS A 121 -14.26 -9.82 -4.32
C HIS A 121 -13.78 -9.27 -5.66
N VAL A 122 -14.41 -9.76 -6.73
CA VAL A 122 -14.19 -9.23 -8.08
C VAL A 122 -14.54 -7.74 -8.08
N GLY A 123 -13.67 -6.93 -8.68
CA GLY A 123 -13.82 -5.48 -8.69
C GLY A 123 -13.12 -4.76 -7.53
N ASP A 124 -12.75 -5.47 -6.45
CA ASP A 124 -12.00 -4.89 -5.35
C ASP A 124 -10.68 -4.30 -5.87
N ARG A 125 -10.18 -3.24 -5.23
CA ARG A 125 -8.87 -2.66 -5.53
C ARG A 125 -7.98 -2.67 -4.30
N LEU A 126 -6.74 -3.05 -4.50
CA LEU A 126 -5.71 -3.06 -3.46
C LEU A 126 -4.97 -1.72 -3.50
N ILE A 127 -4.80 -1.09 -2.35
CA ILE A 127 -4.09 0.18 -2.22
C ILE A 127 -2.95 -0.02 -1.22
N GLY A 128 -1.73 0.22 -1.65
CA GLY A 128 -0.53 0.27 -0.82
C GLY A 128 -0.01 1.69 -0.74
N ILE A 129 0.46 2.09 0.43
CA ILE A 129 1.06 3.41 0.68
C ILE A 129 2.37 3.17 1.43
N ASP A 130 3.47 3.53 0.80
CA ASP A 130 4.78 3.63 1.41
C ASP A 130 5.14 5.09 1.62
N ALA A 131 5.79 5.36 2.75
CA ALA A 131 6.44 6.61 3.03
C ALA A 131 7.89 6.37 3.47
N SER A 132 8.82 7.16 2.97
CA SER A 132 10.20 7.17 3.44
C SER A 132 10.68 8.61 3.65
N VAL A 133 11.44 8.81 4.72
CA VAL A 133 12.10 10.07 5.03
C VAL A 133 13.57 9.77 5.24
N HIS A 134 14.44 10.50 4.54
CA HIS A 134 15.88 10.36 4.67
C HIS A 134 16.43 11.48 5.56
N GLY A 135 17.17 11.10 6.61
CA GLY A 135 18.00 12.01 7.41
C GLY A 135 17.95 11.72 8.91
N GLY A 136 19.05 12.05 9.64
CA GLY A 136 19.24 11.98 11.10
C GLY A 136 18.96 10.59 11.72
N LEU A 137 19.91 9.95 12.40
CA LEU A 137 19.76 8.60 13.00
C LEU A 137 19.36 7.44 12.05
N GLY A 138 19.10 7.69 10.76
CA GLY A 138 18.89 6.67 9.74
C GLY A 138 17.59 6.86 8.92
N PRO A 139 17.41 6.09 7.83
CA PRO A 139 16.19 6.13 7.05
C PRO A 139 14.99 5.65 7.87
N ARG A 140 13.92 6.45 7.90
CA ARG A 140 12.62 6.02 8.46
C ARG A 140 11.74 5.59 7.29
N GLN A 141 11.14 4.41 7.37
CA GLN A 141 10.19 3.90 6.40
C GLN A 141 8.90 3.42 7.09
N LEU A 142 7.75 3.73 6.51
CA LEU A 142 6.45 3.29 6.99
C LEU A 142 5.59 2.83 5.81
N SER A 143 5.06 1.61 5.91
CA SER A 143 4.20 1.02 4.88
C SER A 143 2.82 0.71 5.47
N THR A 144 1.75 1.00 4.74
CA THR A 144 0.39 0.57 5.08
C THR A 144 -0.37 0.17 3.83
N SER A 145 -1.40 -0.66 3.98
CA SER A 145 -2.31 -1.01 2.89
C SER A 145 -3.75 -0.91 3.33
N MET A 146 -4.63 -0.80 2.34
CA MET A 146 -6.07 -0.94 2.48
C MET A 146 -6.66 -1.54 1.21
N ILE A 147 -7.90 -2.01 1.32
CA ILE A 147 -8.64 -2.56 0.20
C ILE A 147 -9.85 -1.69 0.02
N LEU A 148 -10.09 -1.35 -1.23
CA LEU A 148 -11.29 -0.73 -1.67
C LEU A 148 -12.26 -1.81 -2.14
N LYS A 149 -13.43 -1.85 -1.52
CA LYS A 149 -14.51 -2.70 -2.00
C LYS A 149 -15.17 -2.05 -3.20
N HIS A 150 -15.46 -2.85 -4.22
CA HIS A 150 -16.36 -2.44 -5.30
C HIS A 150 -17.77 -2.20 -4.77
#